data_AF-A0A7L1XAJ2-F1
#
_entry.id   AF-A0A7L1XAJ2-F1
#
_cell.length_a   1.000
_cell.length_b   1.000
_cell.length_c   1.000
_cell.angle_alpha   90.00
_cell.angle_beta   90.00
_cell.angle_gamma   90.00
#
_symmetry.space_group_name_H-M   'P 1'
#
loop_
_entity.id
_entity.type
_entity.pdbx_description
1 polymer ?
#
loop_
_entity_poly.entity_id
_entity_poly.type
_entity_poly.pdbx_seq_one_letter_code
_entity_poly.pdbx_strand_id
1 'polypeptide(L)'
;RMKTLSLLLSLFVSISSAFPVAPEAENEGKTLQLVESYLQNFYNLQRDRQPHLRQKGENPLVEKLKEMQEFFGLEVTGKPDLDTLEMMKKPRCGVPDVGQYVFTAGNPKWKRNSLTYRILNYTPKMRQADVDKAIQKALSVWSNVTPLTFQKVEDKEADIMISFAYRDHYDNSPFDGPNGQLAHAFQPGEGIGGDVHLDEEEAWSKNGVGYNLFIVIAHELGHSLGLSHSNDPGALMYPTYSYTDPNEFLLPQDDIDGIQAIYGKSNAAVQPSGPVTPQACDPNLTFDAIATLRGEAIFFKGRYMLRKHPARAETELNFISLFWPKLPSGIQAAYENVERDEVLLFKENKYWILRGYDIAPGYPKPIYHLGFPKTVKRVNAAYSDETTGKTYFFIADRYWRYDENKKSMDHGYPRKIVTDFGKIGRVDAAFQKDGYVYLFHGTTQFQFDPRTKRIVRQMKSTSWFNC
;
A
#
# COMPACT_ATOMS: atom_id res chain seq x y z
N ARG A 1 -11.33 72.72 -37.94
CA ARG A 1 -10.64 73.24 -36.73
C ARG A 1 -10.85 72.23 -35.62
N MET A 2 -9.76 71.82 -34.97
CA MET A 2 -9.69 70.89 -33.82
C MET A 2 -10.75 71.14 -32.75
N LYS A 3 -11.16 70.07 -32.05
CA LYS A 3 -11.36 69.94 -30.59
C LYS A 3 -11.98 68.55 -30.28
N THR A 4 -11.24 67.59 -29.71
CA THR A 4 -11.10 67.29 -28.27
C THR A 4 -12.42 67.02 -27.56
N LEU A 5 -12.71 65.76 -27.22
CA LEU A 5 -12.88 65.24 -25.85
C LEU A 5 -13.40 63.79 -25.91
N SER A 6 -12.53 62.82 -25.66
CA SER A 6 -12.92 61.47 -25.22
C SER A 6 -12.42 61.32 -23.79
N LEU A 7 -13.34 61.38 -22.84
CA LEU A 7 -13.08 60.98 -21.46
C LEU A 7 -14.42 60.54 -20.85
N LEU A 8 -14.36 59.49 -20.03
CA LEU A 8 -15.41 58.86 -19.21
C LEU A 8 -16.20 57.72 -19.87
N LEU A 9 -15.63 56.52 -19.86
CA LEU A 9 -16.24 55.37 -19.18
C LEU A 9 -15.19 54.27 -18.98
N SER A 10 -14.47 54.31 -17.86
CA SER A 10 -13.60 53.20 -17.43
C SER A 10 -13.57 53.14 -15.92
N LEU A 11 -14.50 52.39 -15.33
CA LEU A 11 -14.41 51.87 -13.97
C LEU A 11 -15.34 50.67 -13.84
N PHE A 12 -14.85 49.65 -13.11
CA PHE A 12 -15.43 48.33 -12.86
C PHE A 12 -15.15 47.22 -13.90
N VAL A 13 -13.89 46.78 -13.93
CA VAL A 13 -13.60 45.34 -14.00
C VAL A 13 -12.97 44.96 -12.68
N SER A 14 -13.75 44.32 -11.80
CA SER A 14 -13.24 43.63 -10.62
C SER A 14 -12.44 42.44 -11.12
N ILE A 15 -11.12 42.58 -11.17
CA ILE A 15 -10.22 41.44 -11.41
C ILE A 15 -10.24 40.62 -10.12
N SER A 16 -11.03 39.55 -10.10
CA SER A 16 -10.91 38.49 -9.10
C SER A 16 -9.60 37.75 -9.37
N SER A 17 -8.50 38.29 -8.87
CA SER A 17 -7.24 37.58 -8.75
C SER A 17 -7.42 36.52 -7.66
N ALA A 18 -7.71 35.28 -8.04
CA ALA A 18 -7.44 34.16 -7.16
C ALA A 18 -5.92 34.06 -7.02
N PHE A 19 -5.39 34.69 -5.97
CA PHE A 19 -4.01 34.48 -5.58
C PHE A 19 -3.85 33.01 -5.18
N PRO A 20 -2.78 32.32 -5.60
CA PRO A 20 -2.44 31.05 -5.00
C PRO A 20 -2.27 31.28 -3.50
N VAL A 21 -3.01 30.50 -2.69
CA VAL A 21 -2.75 30.41 -1.25
C VAL A 21 -1.30 29.97 -1.13
N ALA A 22 -0.44 30.83 -0.58
CA ALA A 22 0.91 30.44 -0.22
C ALA A 22 0.80 29.19 0.68
N PRO A 23 1.66 28.16 0.51
CA PRO A 23 1.68 27.07 1.46
C PRO A 23 1.85 27.70 2.84
N GLU A 24 0.91 27.44 3.76
CA GLU A 24 1.06 27.85 5.14
C GLU A 24 2.44 27.41 5.58
N ALA A 25 3.29 28.36 5.97
CA ALA A 25 4.58 28.04 6.55
C ALA A 25 4.30 27.13 7.74
N GLU A 26 4.53 25.84 7.57
CA GLU A 26 4.41 24.86 8.64
C GLU A 26 5.23 25.44 9.80
N ASN A 27 4.57 25.65 10.94
CA ASN A 27 5.20 26.30 12.08
C ASN A 27 6.45 25.48 12.47
N GLU A 28 7.64 26.00 12.18
CA GLU A 28 8.92 25.29 12.35
C GLU A 28 9.06 24.66 13.75
N GLY A 29 8.49 25.32 14.78
CA GLY A 29 8.47 24.78 16.14
C GLY A 29 7.62 23.51 16.30
N LYS A 30 6.49 23.42 15.61
CA LYS A 30 5.65 22.20 15.60
C LYS A 30 6.33 21.06 14.85
N THR A 31 6.98 21.38 13.72
CA THR A 31 7.71 20.40 12.91
C THR A 31 8.88 19.80 13.71
N LEU A 32 9.66 20.64 14.39
CA LEU A 32 10.75 20.16 15.24
C LEU A 32 10.24 19.28 16.40
N GLN A 33 9.15 19.70 17.06
CA GLN A 33 8.56 18.93 18.16
C GLN A 33 8.07 17.55 17.70
N LEU A 34 7.45 17.46 16.52
CA LEU A 34 7.02 16.18 15.93
C LEU A 34 8.22 15.25 15.72
N VAL A 35 9.27 15.75 15.05
CA VAL A 35 10.47 14.97 14.72
C VAL A 35 11.18 14.50 15.99
N GLU A 36 11.39 15.39 16.97
CA GLU A 36 12.03 15.02 18.23
C GLU A 36 11.22 13.98 19.00
N SER A 37 9.90 14.14 19.09
CA SER A 37 9.03 13.21 19.81
C SER A 37 8.99 11.85 19.12
N TYR A 38 8.90 11.83 17.78
CA TYR A 38 8.90 10.61 16.98
C TYR A 38 10.21 9.82 17.17
N LEU A 39 11.35 10.50 17.05
CA LEU A 39 12.65 9.87 17.20
C LEU A 39 12.95 9.45 18.65
N GLN A 40 12.39 10.15 19.65
CA GLN A 40 12.45 9.72 21.05
C GLN A 40 11.68 8.42 21.25
N ASN A 41 10.45 8.35 20.74
CA ASN A 41 9.57 7.20 20.93
C ASN A 41 10.06 5.96 20.17
N PHE A 42 10.46 6.12 18.91
CA PHE A 42 10.69 4.98 18.01
C PHE A 42 12.15 4.72 17.64
N TYR A 43 13.04 5.72 17.84
CA TYR A 43 14.44 5.64 17.43
C TYR A 43 15.45 5.82 18.57
N ASN A 44 14.99 5.77 19.82
CA ASN A 44 15.81 5.87 21.03
C ASN A 44 16.69 7.15 21.05
N LEU A 45 16.16 8.26 20.54
CA LEU A 45 16.79 9.56 20.68
C LEU A 45 16.84 9.93 22.17
N GLN A 46 18.05 10.06 22.71
CA GLN A 46 18.23 10.41 24.12
C GLN A 46 17.75 11.84 24.39
N ARG A 47 16.93 12.02 25.44
CA ARG A 47 16.59 13.36 25.93
C ARG A 47 17.85 13.99 26.53
N ASP A 48 18.32 15.07 25.92
CA ASP A 48 19.52 15.77 26.35
C ASP A 48 19.32 16.31 27.78
N ARG A 49 19.89 15.64 28.79
CA ARG A 49 19.75 16.05 30.21
C ARG A 49 20.72 17.18 30.60
N GLN A 50 21.63 17.59 29.72
CA GLN A 50 22.60 18.67 29.98
C GLN A 50 22.96 19.48 28.72
N PRO A 51 22.51 20.74 28.57
CA PRO A 51 22.76 21.57 27.38
C PRO A 51 24.21 22.02 27.17
N HIS A 52 25.14 21.68 28.07
CA HIS A 52 26.43 22.37 28.21
C HIS A 52 27.67 21.58 27.79
N LEU A 53 27.52 20.40 27.19
CA LEU A 53 28.65 19.60 26.69
C LEU A 53 28.42 19.21 25.23
N ARG A 54 28.33 20.19 24.33
CA ARG A 54 28.46 19.93 22.88
C ARG A 54 29.90 19.56 22.57
N GLN A 55 30.22 18.26 22.69
CA GLN A 55 31.39 17.69 22.05
C GLN A 55 31.21 17.74 20.52
N LYS A 56 32.35 17.74 19.84
CA LYS A 56 32.58 17.93 18.40
C LYS A 56 32.06 16.73 17.55
N GLY A 57 30.84 16.26 17.80
CA GLY A 57 30.19 15.15 17.10
C GLY A 57 29.00 15.60 16.24
N GLU A 58 28.58 14.74 15.31
CA GLU A 58 27.37 14.94 14.49
C GLU A 58 26.11 15.05 15.39
N ASN A 59 25.13 15.85 14.96
CA ASN A 59 23.90 16.09 15.71
C ASN A 59 23.11 14.76 15.86
N PRO A 60 22.88 14.23 17.07
CA PRO A 60 22.16 12.96 17.27
C PRO A 60 20.79 12.91 16.61
N LEU A 61 20.12 14.06 16.50
CA LEU A 61 18.84 14.19 15.80
C LEU A 61 18.97 13.82 14.31
N VAL A 62 20.03 14.30 13.65
CA VAL A 62 20.27 14.09 12.22
C VAL A 62 20.56 12.62 11.93
N GLU A 63 21.36 11.97 12.78
CA GLU A 63 21.68 10.55 12.62
C GLU A 63 20.45 9.66 12.84
N LYS A 64 19.66 9.94 13.87
CA LYS A 64 18.39 9.21 14.10
C LYS A 64 17.36 9.46 13.01
N LEU A 65 17.37 10.65 12.40
CA LEU A 65 16.51 10.93 11.26
C LEU A 65 16.93 10.16 10.01
N LYS A 66 18.24 10.05 9.74
CA LYS A 66 18.76 9.21 8.65
C LYS A 66 18.41 7.74 8.86
N GLU A 67 18.55 7.22 10.08
CA GLU A 67 18.17 5.85 10.44
C GLU A 67 16.68 5.59 10.19
N MET A 68 15.81 6.54 10.53
CA MET A 68 14.38 6.48 10.22
C MET A 68 14.11 6.52 8.72
N GLN A 69 14.75 7.44 7.99
CA GLN A 69 14.60 7.53 6.53
C GLN A 69 15.03 6.23 5.84
N GLU A 70 16.15 5.64 6.26
CA GLU A 70 16.63 4.36 5.75
C GLU A 70 15.65 3.21 6.06
N PHE A 71 15.12 3.14 7.29
CA PHE A 71 14.15 2.13 7.68
C PHE A 71 12.88 2.18 6.80
N PHE A 72 12.37 3.38 6.53
CA PHE A 72 11.17 3.59 5.72
C PHE A 72 11.44 3.65 4.21
N GLY A 73 12.70 3.47 3.76
CA GLY A 73 13.09 3.52 2.35
C GLY A 73 12.92 4.88 1.69
N LEU A 74 13.02 5.97 2.47
CA LEU A 74 12.97 7.35 2.02
C LEU A 74 14.36 7.82 1.55
N GLU A 75 14.42 8.97 0.88
CA GLU A 75 15.70 9.62 0.58
C GLU A 75 16.42 9.98 1.90
N VAL A 76 17.65 9.46 2.08
CA VAL A 76 18.42 9.64 3.31
C VAL A 76 19.09 11.02 3.31
N THR A 77 18.32 12.04 3.68
CA THR A 77 18.73 13.45 3.67
C THR A 77 19.20 13.94 5.05
N GLY A 78 18.77 13.28 6.13
CA GLY A 78 18.92 13.75 7.51
C GLY A 78 18.15 15.05 7.80
N LYS A 79 17.15 15.37 6.97
CA LYS A 79 16.31 16.56 7.10
C LYS A 79 14.83 16.15 7.17
N PRO A 80 13.99 16.91 7.87
CA PRO A 80 12.54 16.67 7.91
C PRO A 80 11.88 17.19 6.63
N ASP A 81 12.18 16.55 5.50
CA ASP A 81 11.50 16.82 4.23
C ASP A 81 10.04 16.38 4.27
N LEU A 82 9.27 16.79 3.26
CA LEU A 82 7.82 16.58 3.22
C LEU A 82 7.46 15.09 3.34
N ASP A 83 8.16 14.21 2.62
CA ASP A 83 7.89 12.76 2.63
C ASP A 83 8.21 12.15 4.01
N THR A 84 9.29 12.61 4.66
CA THR A 84 9.63 12.24 6.04
C THR A 84 8.52 12.65 7.02
N LEU A 85 8.04 13.90 6.92
CA LEU A 85 6.99 14.41 7.80
C LEU A 85 5.64 13.74 7.56
N GLU A 86 5.29 13.44 6.31
CA GLU A 86 4.10 12.66 5.97
C GLU A 86 4.18 11.25 6.54
N MET A 87 5.35 10.59 6.47
CA MET A 87 5.55 9.27 7.08
C MET A 87 5.40 9.31 8.60
N MET A 88 6.01 10.30 9.28
CA MET A 88 5.92 10.44 10.74
C MET A 88 4.49 10.69 11.26
N LYS A 89 3.62 11.28 10.42
CA LYS A 89 2.21 11.54 10.75
C LYS A 89 1.30 10.32 10.53
N LYS A 90 1.78 9.24 9.92
CA LYS A 90 0.95 8.05 9.68
C LYS A 90 0.67 7.32 10.99
N PRO A 91 -0.57 6.83 11.19
CA PRO A 91 -0.88 5.98 12.31
C PRO A 91 -0.06 4.69 12.26
N ARG A 92 0.43 4.22 13.41
CA ARG A 92 1.41 3.14 13.52
C ARG A 92 1.30 2.35 14.83
N CYS A 93 2.05 1.25 14.92
CA CYS A 93 2.32 0.55 16.17
C CYS A 93 3.19 1.41 17.12
N GLY A 94 2.94 1.33 18.43
CA GLY A 94 3.68 2.02 19.49
C GLY A 94 5.06 1.43 19.80
N VAL A 95 5.40 0.26 19.24
CA VAL A 95 6.70 -0.39 19.47
C VAL A 95 7.82 0.36 18.71
N PRO A 96 9.02 0.54 19.29
CA PRO A 96 10.15 1.16 18.60
C PRO A 96 10.65 0.39 17.38
N ASP A 97 11.16 1.10 16.37
CA ASP A 97 11.70 0.49 15.14
C ASP A 97 13.14 0.01 15.32
N VAL A 98 13.89 0.67 16.22
CA VAL A 98 15.30 0.39 16.49
C VAL A 98 15.61 0.38 17.99
N GLY A 99 16.55 -0.46 18.41
CA GLY A 99 17.00 -0.56 19.81
C GLY A 99 17.12 -1.99 20.33
N GLN A 100 17.77 -2.17 21.49
CA GLN A 100 18.13 -3.47 22.10
C GLN A 100 16.94 -4.37 22.55
N TYR A 101 15.72 -4.06 22.12
CA TYR A 101 14.57 -4.96 22.21
C TYR A 101 14.31 -5.73 20.91
N VAL A 102 14.89 -5.28 19.78
CA VAL A 102 14.73 -5.85 18.42
C VAL A 102 15.64 -7.06 18.17
N PHE A 103 16.61 -7.26 19.06
CA PHE A 103 17.24 -8.56 19.30
C PHE A 103 17.44 -8.63 20.81
N THR A 104 16.47 -9.15 21.58
CA THR A 104 16.85 -9.52 22.96
C THR A 104 18.08 -10.42 22.86
N ALA A 105 19.07 -10.21 23.72
CA ALA A 105 20.04 -11.25 23.99
C ALA A 105 19.28 -12.56 24.30
N GLY A 106 19.21 -13.49 23.35
CA GLY A 106 18.54 -14.78 23.49
C GLY A 106 17.40 -15.12 22.51
N ASN A 107 16.93 -14.21 21.63
CA ASN A 107 15.74 -14.40 20.76
C ASN A 107 14.49 -14.80 21.58
N PRO A 108 13.67 -13.84 22.05
CA PRO A 108 12.62 -14.13 23.01
C PRO A 108 11.55 -14.93 22.28
N LYS A 109 11.47 -16.20 22.62
CA LYS A 109 10.59 -17.18 22.00
C LYS A 109 9.86 -17.90 23.12
N TRP A 110 8.57 -18.13 22.91
CA TRP A 110 7.84 -19.01 23.81
C TRP A 110 8.44 -20.41 23.83
N LYS A 111 8.73 -20.92 25.02
CA LYS A 111 9.29 -22.28 25.22
C LYS A 111 8.31 -23.39 24.78
N ARG A 112 7.03 -23.05 24.65
CA ARG A 112 5.93 -23.94 24.27
C ARG A 112 5.22 -23.41 23.03
N ASN A 113 4.67 -24.33 22.24
CA ASN A 113 3.86 -23.98 21.06
C ASN A 113 2.37 -23.84 21.38
N SER A 114 1.91 -24.39 22.50
CA SER A 114 0.53 -24.23 22.97
C SER A 114 0.46 -23.05 23.92
N LEU A 115 -0.04 -21.93 23.41
CA LEU A 115 -0.20 -20.68 24.15
C LEU A 115 -1.65 -20.45 24.54
N THR A 116 -1.84 -19.74 25.62
CA THR A 116 -3.16 -19.30 26.10
C THR A 116 -3.31 -17.81 25.92
N TYR A 117 -4.52 -17.35 25.63
CA TYR A 117 -4.81 -15.92 25.58
C TYR A 117 -6.09 -15.59 26.33
N ARG A 118 -6.19 -14.35 26.82
CA ARG A 118 -7.37 -13.85 27.53
C ARG A 118 -7.67 -12.43 27.10
N ILE A 119 -8.96 -12.13 26.96
CA ILE A 119 -9.46 -10.78 26.67
C ILE A 119 -9.95 -10.18 27.99
N LEU A 120 -9.27 -9.14 28.47
CA LEU A 120 -9.54 -8.54 29.78
C LEU A 120 -10.78 -7.64 29.76
N ASN A 121 -10.95 -6.88 28.69
CA ASN A 121 -12.08 -5.99 28.45
C ASN A 121 -12.35 -5.87 26.94
N TYR A 122 -13.46 -5.23 26.59
CA TYR A 122 -13.88 -5.08 25.20
C TYR A 122 -14.18 -3.61 24.90
N THR A 123 -13.81 -3.15 23.70
CA THR A 123 -14.22 -1.83 23.22
C THR A 123 -15.76 -1.74 23.09
N PRO A 124 -16.40 -0.66 23.56
CA PRO A 124 -17.82 -0.42 23.36
C PRO A 124 -18.17 -0.07 21.90
N LYS A 125 -17.17 0.21 21.05
CA LYS A 125 -17.37 0.58 19.64
C LYS A 125 -17.72 -0.60 18.73
N MET A 126 -17.49 -1.82 19.21
CA MET A 126 -17.75 -3.05 18.46
C MET A 126 -18.55 -4.03 19.32
N ARG A 127 -19.31 -4.92 18.67
CA ARG A 127 -19.95 -6.03 19.38
C ARG A 127 -18.86 -6.98 19.88
N GLN A 128 -18.98 -7.50 21.10
CA GLN A 128 -18.01 -8.45 21.67
C GLN A 128 -17.72 -9.64 20.73
N ALA A 129 -18.76 -10.20 20.11
CA ALA A 129 -18.59 -11.29 19.14
C ALA A 129 -17.79 -10.88 17.88
N ASP A 130 -17.84 -9.61 17.46
CA ASP A 130 -17.03 -9.11 16.35
C ASP A 130 -15.56 -8.93 16.80
N VAL A 131 -15.31 -8.54 18.06
CA VAL A 131 -13.97 -8.48 18.68
C VAL A 131 -13.39 -9.89 18.80
N ASP A 132 -14.10 -10.83 19.43
CA ASP A 132 -13.70 -12.23 19.55
C ASP A 132 -13.30 -12.83 18.21
N LYS A 133 -14.12 -12.57 17.16
CA LYS A 133 -13.85 -13.05 15.81
C LYS A 133 -12.59 -12.41 15.22
N ALA A 134 -12.34 -11.12 15.44
CA ALA A 134 -11.14 -10.44 14.97
C ALA A 134 -9.87 -11.04 15.60
N ILE A 135 -9.89 -11.24 16.92
CA ILE A 135 -8.78 -11.81 17.69
C ILE A 135 -8.53 -13.27 17.29
N GLN A 136 -9.57 -14.10 17.21
CA GLN A 136 -9.44 -15.49 16.79
C GLN A 136 -8.85 -15.60 15.37
N LYS A 137 -9.28 -14.72 14.47
CA LYS A 137 -8.77 -14.67 13.10
C LYS A 137 -7.30 -14.24 13.08
N ALA A 138 -6.92 -13.25 13.86
CA ALA A 138 -5.54 -12.78 13.98
C ALA A 138 -4.59 -13.87 14.53
N LEU A 139 -5.00 -14.60 15.57
CA LEU A 139 -4.26 -15.77 16.05
C LEU A 139 -4.11 -16.86 14.97
N SER A 140 -5.17 -17.04 14.16
CA SER A 140 -5.16 -18.01 13.06
C SER A 140 -4.18 -17.65 11.95
N VAL A 141 -3.90 -16.36 11.73
CA VAL A 141 -2.89 -15.91 10.75
C VAL A 141 -1.54 -16.57 11.05
N TRP A 142 -1.13 -16.57 12.32
CA TRP A 142 0.14 -17.12 12.76
C TRP A 142 0.12 -18.65 12.91
N SER A 143 -0.95 -19.24 13.45
CA SER A 143 -1.03 -20.70 13.61
C SER A 143 -1.16 -21.45 12.29
N ASN A 144 -1.69 -20.83 11.23
CA ASN A 144 -1.79 -21.46 9.90
C ASN A 144 -0.41 -21.77 9.29
N VAL A 145 0.62 -21.00 9.64
CA VAL A 145 1.97 -21.09 9.05
C VAL A 145 3.02 -21.66 10.01
N THR A 146 2.63 -21.96 11.26
CA THR A 146 3.52 -22.51 12.30
C THR A 146 2.91 -23.71 13.01
N PRO A 147 3.64 -24.38 13.92
CA PRO A 147 3.06 -25.37 14.84
C PRO A 147 2.32 -24.75 16.06
N LEU A 148 2.20 -23.42 16.14
CA LEU A 148 1.58 -22.75 17.28
C LEU A 148 0.09 -23.06 17.37
N THR A 149 -0.41 -23.19 18.61
CA THR A 149 -1.84 -23.33 18.90
C THR A 149 -2.23 -22.37 20.01
N PHE A 150 -3.41 -21.78 19.90
CA PHE A 150 -3.91 -20.77 20.83
C PHE A 150 -5.22 -21.23 21.47
N GLN A 151 -5.31 -21.08 22.80
CA GLN A 151 -6.52 -21.42 23.56
C GLN A 151 -6.99 -20.21 24.37
N LYS A 152 -8.27 -19.81 24.19
CA LYS A 152 -8.89 -18.78 25.03
C LYS A 152 -9.10 -19.31 26.44
N VAL A 153 -8.81 -18.49 27.44
CA VAL A 153 -9.04 -18.78 28.86
C VAL A 153 -9.75 -17.60 29.52
N GLU A 154 -10.61 -17.86 30.50
CA GLU A 154 -11.51 -16.83 31.06
C GLU A 154 -11.07 -16.29 32.43
N ASP A 155 -10.54 -17.13 33.32
CA ASP A 155 -10.35 -16.77 34.75
C ASP A 155 -8.91 -16.87 35.27
N LYS A 156 -7.95 -17.23 34.42
CA LYS A 156 -6.53 -17.34 34.79
C LYS A 156 -5.66 -16.34 34.03
N GLU A 157 -4.47 -16.10 34.55
CA GLU A 157 -3.40 -15.46 33.81
C GLU A 157 -3.06 -16.32 32.58
N ALA A 158 -2.95 -15.68 31.43
CA ALA A 158 -2.68 -16.30 30.14
C ALA A 158 -1.27 -15.93 29.68
N ASP A 159 -0.76 -16.60 28.64
CA ASP A 159 0.51 -16.20 28.01
C ASP A 159 0.40 -14.85 27.30
N ILE A 160 -0.80 -14.50 26.84
CA ILE A 160 -1.09 -13.26 26.12
C ILE A 160 -2.37 -12.64 26.69
N MET A 161 -2.26 -11.53 27.41
CA MET A 161 -3.40 -10.76 27.89
C MET A 161 -3.68 -9.64 26.90
N ILE A 162 -4.94 -9.52 26.46
CA ILE A 162 -5.37 -8.54 25.47
C ILE A 162 -6.31 -7.56 26.16
N SER A 163 -5.98 -6.27 26.10
CA SER A 163 -6.81 -5.23 26.69
C SER A 163 -6.92 -3.97 25.82
N PHE A 164 -7.98 -3.22 26.05
CA PHE A 164 -8.18 -1.89 25.52
C PHE A 164 -7.92 -0.88 26.64
N ALA A 165 -7.04 0.07 26.40
CA ALA A 165 -6.53 0.98 27.42
C ALA A 165 -6.51 2.43 26.94
N TYR A 166 -6.44 3.38 27.88
CA TYR A 166 -6.39 4.81 27.58
C TYR A 166 -5.07 5.37 28.10
N ARG A 167 -4.37 6.16 27.28
CA ARG A 167 -3.19 6.96 27.67
C ARG A 167 -2.26 6.20 28.61
N ASP A 168 -2.01 6.71 29.83
CA ASP A 168 -1.26 5.97 30.85
C ASP A 168 -2.07 4.78 31.38
N HIS A 169 -1.52 3.60 31.17
CA HIS A 169 -2.12 2.33 31.56
C HIS A 169 -1.12 1.42 32.30
N TYR A 170 -0.22 2.05 33.06
CA TYR A 170 0.63 1.42 34.08
C TYR A 170 1.72 0.46 33.58
N ASP A 171 2.09 0.54 32.30
CA ASP A 171 3.17 -0.25 31.69
C ASP A 171 4.37 0.61 31.21
N ASN A 172 4.36 1.91 31.54
CA ASN A 172 5.31 2.95 31.10
C ASN A 172 5.30 3.29 29.59
N SER A 173 4.31 2.81 28.83
CA SER A 173 4.16 3.10 27.40
C SER A 173 2.80 3.77 27.15
N PRO A 174 2.60 5.03 27.58
CA PRO A 174 1.30 5.67 27.49
C PRO A 174 0.90 5.94 26.03
N PHE A 175 -0.38 5.70 25.69
CA PHE A 175 -0.95 6.11 24.40
C PHE A 175 -1.08 7.63 24.26
N ASP A 176 -1.17 8.11 23.02
CA ASP A 176 -1.19 9.52 22.65
C ASP A 176 -2.59 10.07 22.32
N GLY A 177 -3.62 9.22 22.37
CA GLY A 177 -5.01 9.58 22.10
C GLY A 177 -5.39 9.31 20.64
N PRO A 178 -6.39 9.99 20.07
CA PRO A 178 -6.91 9.63 18.76
C PRO A 178 -5.89 9.85 17.63
N ASN A 179 -5.66 8.80 16.85
CA ASN A 179 -4.63 8.69 15.81
C ASN A 179 -3.21 8.77 16.38
N GLY A 180 -2.25 8.19 15.65
CA GLY A 180 -0.87 8.09 16.11
C GLY A 180 -0.58 6.64 16.48
N GLN A 181 -0.43 6.35 17.76
CA GLN A 181 -0.15 4.99 18.24
C GLN A 181 -1.45 4.20 18.42
N LEU A 182 -1.66 3.21 17.56
CA LEU A 182 -2.90 2.43 17.58
C LEU A 182 -2.94 1.37 18.68
N ALA A 183 -1.78 0.79 18.97
CA ALA A 183 -1.59 -0.34 19.85
C ALA A 183 -0.10 -0.56 20.10
N HIS A 184 0.22 -1.39 21.08
CA HIS A 184 1.55 -2.01 21.21
C HIS A 184 1.44 -3.38 21.86
N ALA A 185 2.51 -4.16 21.77
CA ALA A 185 2.63 -5.42 22.45
C ALA A 185 4.04 -5.67 22.98
N PHE A 186 4.12 -6.51 24.00
CA PHE A 186 5.38 -6.93 24.59
C PHE A 186 5.87 -8.24 23.98
N GLN A 187 7.19 -8.36 23.86
CA GLN A 187 7.87 -9.58 23.42
C GLN A 187 7.58 -10.76 24.37
N PRO A 188 7.76 -12.03 23.94
CA PRO A 188 7.54 -13.20 24.78
C PRO A 188 8.30 -13.14 26.12
N GLY A 189 7.61 -13.39 27.24
CA GLY A 189 8.21 -13.27 28.56
C GLY A 189 7.28 -13.65 29.72
N GLU A 190 7.77 -13.44 30.95
CA GLU A 190 6.95 -13.56 32.16
C GLU A 190 6.24 -12.23 32.48
N GLY A 191 5.16 -12.28 33.28
CA GLY A 191 4.38 -11.10 33.63
C GLY A 191 3.70 -10.50 32.40
N ILE A 192 3.98 -9.23 32.09
CA ILE A 192 3.41 -8.53 30.92
C ILE A 192 3.97 -9.00 29.57
N GLY A 193 4.94 -9.92 29.57
CA GLY A 193 5.53 -10.44 28.33
C GLY A 193 4.49 -11.18 27.49
N GLY A 194 4.30 -10.75 26.25
CA GLY A 194 3.25 -11.26 25.36
C GLY A 194 1.99 -10.41 25.31
N ASP A 195 1.77 -9.53 26.28
CA ASP A 195 0.52 -8.77 26.38
C ASP A 195 0.36 -7.79 25.20
N VAL A 196 -0.90 -7.58 24.81
CA VAL A 196 -1.31 -6.69 23.73
C VAL A 196 -2.23 -5.62 24.30
N HIS A 197 -1.84 -4.36 24.10
CA HIS A 197 -2.63 -3.19 24.49
C HIS A 197 -3.09 -2.45 23.24
N LEU A 198 -4.39 -2.18 23.16
CA LEU A 198 -5.04 -1.46 22.07
C LEU A 198 -5.51 -0.10 22.59
N ASP A 199 -5.25 0.98 21.87
CA ASP A 199 -5.71 2.30 22.31
C ASP A 199 -7.24 2.43 22.17
N GLU A 200 -7.94 2.57 23.28
CA GLU A 200 -9.38 2.75 23.33
C GLU A 200 -9.83 4.16 22.91
N GLU A 201 -8.92 5.12 22.68
CA GLU A 201 -9.29 6.38 22.01
C GLU A 201 -9.47 6.21 20.49
N GLU A 202 -9.07 5.06 19.92
CA GLU A 202 -9.15 4.81 18.48
C GLU A 202 -10.51 4.36 17.97
N ALA A 203 -10.79 4.72 16.71
CA ALA A 203 -12.03 4.38 16.01
C ALA A 203 -12.04 2.93 15.50
N TRP A 204 -12.05 1.96 16.43
CA TRP A 204 -12.06 0.53 16.13
C TRP A 204 -13.25 0.09 15.27
N SER A 205 -12.97 -0.68 14.24
CA SER A 205 -13.99 -1.26 13.37
C SER A 205 -13.61 -2.65 12.84
N LYS A 206 -14.58 -3.28 12.18
CA LYS A 206 -14.39 -4.53 11.41
C LYS A 206 -14.27 -4.32 9.90
N ASN A 207 -14.38 -3.08 9.43
CA ASN A 207 -14.35 -2.72 8.01
C ASN A 207 -13.21 -1.71 7.76
N GLY A 208 -13.29 -0.94 6.68
CA GLY A 208 -12.27 0.07 6.34
C GLY A 208 -12.54 1.47 6.91
N VAL A 209 -13.48 1.64 7.85
CA VAL A 209 -13.72 2.92 8.53
C VAL A 209 -12.90 2.95 9.81
N GLY A 210 -12.12 4.01 10.04
CA GLY A 210 -11.19 4.07 11.17
C GLY A 210 -10.12 2.97 11.07
N TYR A 211 -9.91 2.23 12.15
CA TYR A 211 -8.86 1.20 12.23
C TYR A 211 -9.46 -0.19 12.34
N ASN A 212 -9.04 -1.09 11.46
CA ASN A 212 -9.52 -2.45 11.43
C ASN A 212 -8.86 -3.26 12.55
N LEU A 213 -9.64 -3.67 13.55
CA LEU A 213 -9.13 -4.37 14.73
C LEU A 213 -8.35 -5.65 14.38
N PHE A 214 -8.80 -6.40 13.36
CA PHE A 214 -8.11 -7.63 12.94
C PHE A 214 -6.70 -7.35 12.41
N ILE A 215 -6.51 -6.27 11.63
CA ILE A 215 -5.21 -5.95 11.06
C ILE A 215 -4.24 -5.52 12.16
N VAL A 216 -4.67 -4.62 13.04
CA VAL A 216 -3.81 -4.13 14.14
C VAL A 216 -3.46 -5.28 15.08
N ILE A 217 -4.45 -6.05 15.53
CA ILE A 217 -4.13 -7.12 16.49
C ILE A 217 -3.33 -8.27 15.86
N ALA A 218 -3.45 -8.52 14.56
CA ALA A 218 -2.58 -9.49 13.88
C ALA A 218 -1.12 -9.04 13.91
N HIS A 219 -0.85 -7.74 13.72
CA HIS A 219 0.48 -7.14 13.85
C HIS A 219 0.99 -7.25 15.28
N GLU A 220 0.22 -6.80 16.27
CA GLU A 220 0.65 -6.82 17.67
C GLU A 220 0.92 -8.25 18.17
N LEU A 221 0.13 -9.23 17.74
CA LEU A 221 0.39 -10.63 18.05
C LEU A 221 1.70 -11.14 17.42
N GLY A 222 2.19 -10.54 16.34
CA GLY A 222 3.53 -10.83 15.83
C GLY A 222 4.61 -10.46 16.86
N HIS A 223 4.49 -9.29 17.50
CA HIS A 223 5.36 -8.91 18.63
C HIS A 223 5.20 -9.84 19.83
N SER A 224 3.97 -10.18 20.22
CA SER A 224 3.69 -11.16 21.27
C SER A 224 4.31 -12.53 20.99
N LEU A 225 4.67 -12.82 19.74
CA LEU A 225 5.28 -14.06 19.29
C LEU A 225 6.79 -13.95 19.06
N GLY A 226 7.42 -12.79 19.20
CA GLY A 226 8.86 -12.65 19.06
C GLY A 226 9.32 -11.90 17.81
N LEU A 227 8.39 -11.42 16.97
CA LEU A 227 8.75 -10.63 15.78
C LEU A 227 9.02 -9.17 16.15
N SER A 228 9.90 -8.56 15.38
CA SER A 228 10.12 -7.11 15.39
C SER A 228 9.51 -6.49 14.15
N HIS A 229 9.51 -5.16 14.07
CA HIS A 229 9.07 -4.50 12.86
C HIS A 229 9.91 -4.91 11.64
N SER A 230 9.24 -5.07 10.51
CA SER A 230 9.86 -5.26 9.21
C SER A 230 10.05 -3.92 8.51
N ASN A 231 11.09 -3.81 7.68
CA ASN A 231 11.27 -2.69 6.76
C ASN A 231 10.65 -2.97 5.38
N ASP A 232 10.02 -4.14 5.17
CA ASP A 232 9.24 -4.41 3.96
C ASP A 232 7.87 -3.69 4.07
N PRO A 233 7.58 -2.68 3.23
CA PRO A 233 6.31 -1.95 3.28
C PRO A 233 5.09 -2.82 2.98
N GLY A 234 5.29 -4.03 2.45
CA GLY A 234 4.26 -5.03 2.22
C GLY A 234 3.92 -5.93 3.41
N ALA A 235 4.80 -5.99 4.42
CA ALA A 235 4.68 -6.88 5.55
C ALA A 235 3.53 -6.47 6.47
N LEU A 236 2.95 -7.45 7.16
CA LEU A 236 2.04 -7.20 8.28
C LEU A 236 2.81 -6.50 9.40
N MET A 237 4.04 -6.92 9.68
CA MET A 237 4.92 -6.34 10.69
C MET A 237 5.55 -4.99 10.30
N TYR A 238 5.12 -4.36 9.20
CA TYR A 238 5.52 -2.98 8.91
C TYR A 238 4.89 -2.01 9.92
N PRO A 239 5.60 -0.99 10.46
CA PRO A 239 5.12 -0.23 11.60
C PRO A 239 3.85 0.59 11.33
N THR A 240 3.70 1.15 10.12
CA THR A 240 2.57 2.03 9.80
C THR A 240 1.35 1.23 9.38
N TYR A 241 0.18 1.63 9.85
CA TYR A 241 -1.09 0.99 9.51
C TYR A 241 -1.43 1.14 8.03
N SER A 242 -1.76 0.02 7.40
CA SER A 242 -2.27 -0.05 6.04
C SER A 242 -3.49 -0.97 5.97
N TYR A 243 -4.62 -0.43 5.54
CA TYR A 243 -5.84 -1.21 5.45
C TYR A 243 -5.76 -2.23 4.29
N THR A 244 -6.08 -3.48 4.64
CA THR A 244 -6.35 -4.57 3.70
C THR A 244 -7.70 -5.17 4.06
N ASP A 245 -8.55 -5.46 3.07
CA ASP A 245 -9.80 -6.16 3.34
C ASP A 245 -9.48 -7.50 4.03
N PRO A 246 -9.99 -7.73 5.26
CA PRO A 246 -9.72 -8.97 5.96
C PRO A 246 -10.07 -10.22 5.13
N ASN A 247 -11.03 -10.17 4.22
CA ASN A 247 -11.41 -11.31 3.39
C ASN A 247 -10.40 -11.63 2.28
N GLU A 248 -9.61 -10.65 1.85
CA GLU A 248 -8.51 -10.83 0.89
C GLU A 248 -7.13 -10.92 1.58
N PHE A 249 -7.09 -10.82 2.92
CA PHE A 249 -5.84 -10.83 3.65
C PHE A 249 -5.13 -12.18 3.56
N LEU A 250 -3.86 -12.12 3.14
CA LEU A 250 -2.89 -13.20 3.18
C LEU A 250 -1.67 -12.68 3.92
N LEU A 251 -1.11 -13.48 4.83
CA LEU A 251 0.13 -13.15 5.52
C LEU A 251 1.26 -12.99 4.48
N PRO A 252 1.90 -11.81 4.38
CA PRO A 252 3.03 -11.59 3.48
C PRO A 252 4.19 -12.57 3.72
N GLN A 253 4.97 -12.81 2.66
CA GLN A 253 6.03 -13.82 2.72
C GLN A 253 7.13 -13.46 3.72
N ASP A 254 7.44 -12.18 3.89
CA ASP A 254 8.38 -11.67 4.89
C ASP A 254 7.98 -12.09 6.31
N ASP A 255 6.70 -11.94 6.66
CA ASP A 255 6.18 -12.33 7.98
C ASP A 255 6.16 -13.87 8.16
N ILE A 256 5.85 -14.62 7.09
CA ILE A 256 5.91 -16.09 7.10
C ILE A 256 7.34 -16.55 7.38
N ASP A 257 8.32 -16.00 6.67
CA ASP A 257 9.72 -16.36 6.81
C ASP A 257 10.22 -16.01 8.22
N GLY A 258 9.86 -14.82 8.73
CA GLY A 258 10.18 -14.38 10.08
C GLY A 258 9.61 -15.31 11.16
N ILE A 259 8.32 -15.60 11.13
CA ILE A 259 7.69 -16.43 12.18
C ILE A 259 8.16 -17.89 12.11
N GLN A 260 8.39 -18.41 10.90
CA GLN A 260 8.90 -19.77 10.73
C GLN A 260 10.37 -19.89 11.13
N ALA A 261 11.17 -18.83 11.05
CA ALA A 261 12.51 -18.81 11.60
C ALA A 261 12.51 -19.00 13.14
N ILE A 262 11.45 -18.54 13.82
CA ILE A 262 11.30 -18.69 15.28
C ILE A 262 10.68 -20.05 15.64
N TYR A 263 9.54 -20.42 15.05
CA TYR A 263 8.74 -21.57 15.50
C TYR A 263 8.78 -22.79 14.57
N GLY A 264 9.40 -22.67 13.40
CA GLY A 264 9.36 -23.67 12.35
C GLY A 264 8.06 -23.62 11.54
N LYS A 265 8.00 -24.47 10.52
CA LYS A 265 6.89 -24.60 9.57
C LYS A 265 5.71 -25.35 10.18
N SER A 266 4.50 -25.07 9.70
CA SER A 266 3.34 -25.88 10.06
C SER A 266 3.47 -27.31 9.54
N ASN A 267 2.73 -28.26 10.16
CA ASN A 267 2.70 -29.65 9.73
C ASN A 267 1.86 -29.89 8.46
N ALA A 268 1.43 -28.83 7.77
CA ALA A 268 0.64 -28.94 6.55
C ALA A 268 1.47 -29.54 5.40
N ALA A 269 0.84 -30.43 4.62
CA ALA A 269 1.49 -31.08 3.47
C ALA A 269 1.91 -30.06 2.38
N VAL A 270 1.13 -28.99 2.24
CA VAL A 270 1.47 -27.84 1.38
C VAL A 270 1.70 -26.65 2.28
N GLN A 271 2.89 -26.07 2.20
CA GLN A 271 3.24 -24.88 2.97
C GLN A 271 2.55 -23.66 2.36
N PRO A 272 1.89 -22.83 3.19
CA PRO A 272 1.30 -21.58 2.70
C PRO A 272 2.40 -20.64 2.16
N SER A 273 2.06 -19.91 1.11
CA SER A 273 2.90 -18.85 0.54
C SER A 273 2.17 -17.52 0.61
N GLY A 274 2.90 -16.45 0.91
CA GLY A 274 2.39 -15.10 1.03
C GLY A 274 2.59 -14.26 -0.23
N PRO A 275 1.93 -13.09 -0.34
CA PRO A 275 2.31 -12.07 -1.29
C PRO A 275 3.74 -11.58 -1.02
N VAL A 276 4.47 -11.26 -2.09
CA VAL A 276 5.82 -10.68 -2.05
C VAL A 276 5.77 -9.25 -2.56
N THR A 277 6.45 -8.35 -1.87
CA THR A 277 6.57 -6.96 -2.28
C THR A 277 7.43 -6.82 -3.54
N PRO A 278 6.91 -6.20 -4.62
CA PRO A 278 7.66 -6.08 -5.86
C PRO A 278 8.79 -5.06 -5.71
N GLN A 279 9.99 -5.44 -6.15
CA GLN A 279 11.13 -4.54 -6.24
C GLN A 279 11.28 -4.04 -7.67
N ALA A 280 11.30 -2.71 -7.86
CA ALA A 280 11.33 -2.09 -9.20
C ALA A 280 12.49 -2.60 -10.08
N CYS A 281 13.66 -2.84 -9.48
CA CYS A 281 14.85 -3.29 -10.19
C CYS A 281 15.06 -4.80 -10.22
N ASP A 282 14.10 -5.61 -9.75
CA ASP A 282 14.16 -7.06 -9.91
C ASP A 282 14.06 -7.43 -11.40
N PRO A 283 15.08 -8.07 -12.01
CA PRO A 283 15.03 -8.47 -13.42
C PRO A 283 13.91 -9.46 -13.75
N ASN A 284 13.31 -10.11 -12.75
CA ASN A 284 12.19 -11.04 -12.89
C ASN A 284 10.82 -10.38 -12.71
N LEU A 285 10.77 -9.07 -12.46
CA LEU A 285 9.51 -8.37 -12.24
C LEU A 285 8.61 -8.45 -13.48
N THR A 286 7.38 -8.89 -13.27
CA THR A 286 6.31 -8.90 -14.27
C THR A 286 5.11 -8.11 -13.74
N PHE A 287 4.26 -7.62 -14.63
CA PHE A 287 3.11 -6.80 -14.27
C PHE A 287 1.80 -7.51 -14.61
N ASP A 288 0.80 -7.32 -13.75
CA ASP A 288 -0.53 -7.89 -13.92
C ASP A 288 -1.40 -6.98 -14.81
N ALA A 289 -1.16 -5.66 -14.76
CA ALA A 289 -1.76 -4.66 -15.62
C ALA A 289 -0.90 -3.39 -15.64
N ILE A 290 -1.06 -2.57 -16.68
CA ILE A 290 -0.44 -1.24 -16.75
C ILE A 290 -1.48 -0.27 -17.31
N ALA A 291 -1.57 0.93 -16.75
CA ALA A 291 -2.35 2.02 -17.33
C ALA A 291 -1.57 3.32 -17.24
N THR A 292 -1.94 4.27 -18.10
CA THR A 292 -1.59 5.67 -17.89
C THR A 292 -2.60 6.32 -16.95
N LEU A 293 -2.20 7.40 -16.31
CA LEU A 293 -3.11 8.31 -15.63
C LEU A 293 -2.53 9.73 -15.75
N ARG A 294 -3.13 10.55 -16.63
CA ARG A 294 -2.74 11.95 -16.85
C ARG A 294 -1.24 12.14 -17.09
N GLY A 295 -0.64 11.23 -17.86
CA GLY A 295 0.78 11.25 -18.24
C GLY A 295 1.72 10.43 -17.36
N GLU A 296 1.29 9.99 -16.18
CA GLU A 296 2.02 8.99 -15.38
C GLU A 296 1.78 7.58 -15.89
N ALA A 297 2.72 6.68 -15.67
CA ALA A 297 2.52 5.24 -15.87
C ALA A 297 2.36 4.54 -14.52
N ILE A 298 1.30 3.74 -14.39
CA ILE A 298 0.97 2.96 -13.21
C ILE A 298 1.07 1.48 -13.55
N PHE A 299 1.99 0.78 -12.89
CA PHE A 299 2.26 -0.64 -13.08
C PHE A 299 1.67 -1.43 -11.91
N PHE A 300 0.66 -2.25 -12.16
CA PHE A 300 -0.02 -3.03 -11.12
C PHE A 300 0.63 -4.41 -10.94
N LYS A 301 0.82 -4.81 -9.67
CA LYS A 301 1.33 -6.14 -9.31
C LYS A 301 0.75 -6.61 -7.98
N GLY A 302 -0.08 -7.64 -8.02
CA GLY A 302 -0.78 -8.16 -6.85
C GLY A 302 -1.59 -7.07 -6.16
N ARG A 303 -1.25 -6.76 -4.92
CA ARG A 303 -1.87 -5.70 -4.10
C ARG A 303 -1.15 -4.34 -4.21
N TYR A 304 -0.08 -4.27 -5.00
CA TYR A 304 0.79 -3.10 -5.13
C TYR A 304 0.62 -2.43 -6.50
N MET A 305 1.07 -1.19 -6.55
CA MET A 305 1.33 -0.48 -7.78
C MET A 305 2.66 0.26 -7.70
N LEU A 306 3.40 0.27 -8.80
CA LEU A 306 4.56 1.12 -9.00
C LEU A 306 4.15 2.29 -9.89
N ARG A 307 4.35 3.52 -9.41
CA ARG A 307 4.04 4.75 -10.15
C ARG A 307 5.31 5.39 -10.65
N LYS A 308 5.34 5.67 -11.95
CA LYS A 308 6.46 6.36 -12.60
C LYS A 308 5.99 7.69 -13.18
N HIS A 309 6.34 8.77 -12.48
CA HIS A 309 6.12 10.12 -12.99
C HIS A 309 7.25 10.50 -13.98
N PRO A 310 6.95 11.09 -15.15
CA PRO A 310 7.95 11.42 -16.16
C PRO A 310 9.09 12.34 -15.68
N ALA A 311 8.77 13.26 -14.76
CA ALA A 311 9.72 14.23 -14.21
C ALA A 311 10.46 13.75 -12.94
N ARG A 312 10.09 12.61 -12.35
CA ARG A 312 10.74 12.08 -11.13
C ARG A 312 11.70 10.95 -11.52
N ALA A 313 12.89 10.95 -10.93
CA ALA A 313 13.85 9.86 -11.12
C ALA A 313 13.37 8.58 -10.42
N GLU A 314 12.84 8.73 -9.22
CA GLU A 314 12.39 7.64 -8.38
C GLU A 314 11.09 7.00 -8.88
N THR A 315 10.83 5.80 -8.38
CA THR A 315 9.62 5.03 -8.64
C THR A 315 8.92 4.83 -7.31
N GLU A 316 7.68 5.29 -7.21
CA GLU A 316 6.91 5.18 -5.99
C GLU A 316 6.23 3.81 -5.92
N LEU A 317 6.44 3.07 -4.84
CA LEU A 317 5.72 1.84 -4.55
C LEU A 317 4.61 2.13 -3.54
N ASN A 318 3.37 1.76 -3.87
CA ASN A 318 2.23 1.95 -2.99
C ASN A 318 1.26 0.76 -3.05
N PHE A 319 0.43 0.61 -2.03
CA PHE A 319 -0.74 -0.27 -2.11
C PHE A 319 -1.83 0.34 -3.00
N ILE A 320 -2.53 -0.50 -3.76
CA ILE A 320 -3.70 -0.07 -4.53
C ILE A 320 -4.79 0.47 -3.59
N SER A 321 -4.96 -0.15 -2.42
CA SER A 321 -5.97 0.21 -1.42
C SER A 321 -5.76 1.59 -0.80
N LEU A 322 -4.54 2.14 -0.83
CA LEU A 322 -4.26 3.49 -0.34
C LEU A 322 -5.02 4.55 -1.17
N PHE A 323 -5.14 4.31 -2.46
CA PHE A 323 -5.80 5.23 -3.40
C PHE A 323 -7.27 4.83 -3.62
N TRP A 324 -7.54 3.52 -3.65
CA TRP A 324 -8.87 2.99 -3.91
C TRP A 324 -9.20 1.81 -2.97
N PRO A 325 -9.65 2.07 -1.72
CA PRO A 325 -9.87 1.03 -0.71
C PRO A 325 -10.89 -0.05 -1.08
N LYS A 326 -11.79 0.24 -2.03
CA LYS A 326 -12.84 -0.66 -2.49
C LYS A 326 -12.47 -1.43 -3.76
N LEU A 327 -11.29 -1.18 -4.34
CA LEU A 327 -10.80 -1.97 -5.45
C LEU A 327 -10.25 -3.30 -4.95
N PRO A 328 -10.46 -4.38 -5.71
CA PRO A 328 -9.86 -5.66 -5.38
C PRO A 328 -8.36 -5.65 -5.74
N SER A 329 -7.58 -6.50 -5.06
CA SER A 329 -6.21 -6.82 -5.45
C SER A 329 -6.13 -7.61 -6.77
N GLY A 330 -4.96 -7.66 -7.42
CA GLY A 330 -4.73 -8.51 -8.59
C GLY A 330 -5.49 -8.07 -9.84
N ILE A 331 -5.39 -6.78 -10.19
CA ILE A 331 -5.95 -6.21 -11.42
C ILE A 331 -5.31 -6.90 -12.63
N GLN A 332 -6.13 -7.35 -13.58
CA GLN A 332 -5.70 -8.20 -14.71
C GLN A 332 -5.58 -7.46 -16.04
N ALA A 333 -6.19 -6.28 -16.15
CA ALA A 333 -5.96 -5.35 -17.25
C ALA A 333 -6.39 -3.96 -16.80
N ALA A 334 -5.79 -2.93 -17.40
CA ALA A 334 -6.12 -1.55 -17.11
C ALA A 334 -5.90 -0.71 -18.37
N TYR A 335 -6.65 0.37 -18.55
CA TYR A 335 -6.35 1.39 -19.56
C TYR A 335 -6.97 2.73 -19.19
N GLU A 336 -6.42 3.82 -19.71
CA GLU A 336 -6.98 5.16 -19.61
C GLU A 336 -7.78 5.49 -20.87
N ASN A 337 -8.99 6.00 -20.68
CA ASN A 337 -9.72 6.74 -21.69
C ASN A 337 -9.50 8.23 -21.44
N VAL A 338 -8.50 8.80 -22.09
CA VAL A 338 -8.06 10.19 -21.89
C VAL A 338 -9.16 11.19 -22.23
N GLU A 339 -9.94 10.96 -23.30
CA GLU A 339 -11.04 11.86 -23.69
C GLU A 339 -12.10 12.00 -22.60
N ARG A 340 -12.27 10.97 -21.77
CA ARG A 340 -13.28 10.92 -20.70
C ARG A 340 -12.69 11.08 -19.30
N ASP A 341 -11.37 11.24 -19.18
CA ASP A 341 -10.63 11.26 -17.91
C ASP A 341 -11.03 10.09 -17.00
N GLU A 342 -11.13 8.89 -17.60
CA GLU A 342 -11.59 7.66 -16.95
C GLU A 342 -10.51 6.57 -17.06
N VAL A 343 -10.13 5.94 -15.94
CA VAL A 343 -9.30 4.72 -15.95
C VAL A 343 -10.20 3.51 -15.75
N LEU A 344 -10.14 2.56 -16.68
CA LEU A 344 -10.89 1.31 -16.61
C LEU A 344 -9.98 0.19 -16.12
N LEU A 345 -10.44 -0.56 -15.12
CA LEU A 345 -9.71 -1.66 -14.50
C LEU A 345 -10.53 -2.94 -14.62
N PHE A 346 -9.88 -4.07 -14.88
CA PHE A 346 -10.52 -5.36 -15.11
C PHE A 346 -10.01 -6.39 -14.11
N LYS A 347 -10.93 -7.12 -13.49
CA LYS A 347 -10.64 -8.31 -12.69
C LYS A 347 -11.75 -9.32 -12.94
N GLU A 348 -11.35 -10.51 -13.36
CA GLU A 348 -12.26 -11.59 -13.75
C GLU A 348 -13.27 -11.10 -14.80
N ASN A 349 -14.57 -11.38 -14.59
CA ASN A 349 -15.64 -11.00 -15.50
C ASN A 349 -16.22 -9.60 -15.18
N LYS A 350 -15.53 -8.79 -14.38
CA LYS A 350 -15.96 -7.46 -13.95
C LYS A 350 -14.96 -6.39 -14.37
N TYR A 351 -15.46 -5.17 -14.50
CA TYR A 351 -14.65 -3.98 -14.65
C TYR A 351 -15.15 -2.84 -13.78
N TRP A 352 -14.23 -1.95 -13.43
CA TRP A 352 -14.44 -0.72 -12.67
C TRP A 352 -14.08 0.46 -13.56
N ILE A 353 -14.68 1.61 -13.27
CA ILE A 353 -14.26 2.89 -13.84
C ILE A 353 -13.84 3.78 -12.68
N LEU A 354 -12.66 4.36 -12.80
CA LEU A 354 -12.12 5.35 -11.89
C LEU A 354 -12.20 6.74 -12.51
N ARG A 355 -12.51 7.73 -11.67
CA ARG A 355 -12.41 9.16 -11.97
C ARG A 355 -11.61 9.81 -10.86
N GLY A 356 -10.30 9.98 -11.09
CA GLY A 356 -9.37 10.30 -10.00
C GLY A 356 -9.40 9.22 -8.90
N TYR A 357 -9.73 9.62 -7.67
CA TYR A 357 -9.79 8.74 -6.50
C TYR A 357 -11.12 8.01 -6.32
N ASP A 358 -12.14 8.33 -7.13
CA ASP A 358 -13.48 7.76 -6.97
C ASP A 358 -13.74 6.62 -7.95
N ILE A 359 -14.38 5.56 -7.46
CA ILE A 359 -15.02 4.55 -8.31
C ILE A 359 -16.36 5.12 -8.77
N ALA A 360 -16.58 5.14 -10.09
CA ALA A 360 -17.81 5.67 -10.66
C ALA A 360 -19.06 4.92 -10.13
N PRO A 361 -20.20 5.61 -9.97
CA PRO A 361 -21.42 4.99 -9.46
C PRO A 361 -21.91 3.82 -10.32
N GLY A 362 -22.37 2.75 -9.65
CA GLY A 362 -22.90 1.55 -10.30
C GLY A 362 -21.83 0.58 -10.82
N TYR A 363 -20.57 0.77 -10.44
CA TYR A 363 -19.47 -0.17 -10.68
C TYR A 363 -19.14 -0.99 -9.42
N PRO A 364 -18.63 -2.23 -9.56
CA PRO A 364 -18.26 -2.90 -10.81
C PRO A 364 -19.43 -3.32 -11.69
N LYS A 365 -19.19 -3.41 -13.00
CA LYS A 365 -20.12 -3.98 -13.98
C LYS A 365 -19.51 -5.21 -14.65
N PRO A 366 -20.32 -6.14 -15.15
CA PRO A 366 -19.80 -7.26 -15.91
C PRO A 366 -19.24 -6.85 -17.28
N ILE A 367 -18.16 -7.49 -17.72
CA ILE A 367 -17.50 -7.18 -18.99
C ILE A 367 -18.38 -7.41 -20.22
N TYR A 368 -19.40 -8.28 -20.14
CA TYR A 368 -20.31 -8.49 -21.27
C TYR A 368 -21.11 -7.22 -21.64
N HIS A 369 -21.18 -6.21 -20.75
CA HIS A 369 -21.73 -4.88 -21.09
C HIS A 369 -20.88 -4.13 -22.12
N LEU A 370 -19.60 -4.48 -22.27
CA LEU A 370 -18.72 -3.95 -23.32
C LEU A 370 -18.87 -4.74 -24.65
N GLY A 371 -19.77 -5.72 -24.71
CA GLY A 371 -20.01 -6.53 -25.91
C GLY A 371 -19.21 -7.83 -25.98
N PHE A 372 -18.51 -8.22 -24.89
CA PHE A 372 -17.86 -9.53 -24.84
C PHE A 372 -18.88 -10.67 -24.76
N PRO A 373 -18.65 -11.81 -25.43
CA PRO A 373 -19.47 -13.00 -25.26
C PRO A 373 -19.28 -13.59 -23.85
N LYS A 374 -20.32 -14.22 -23.30
CA LYS A 374 -20.31 -14.80 -21.93
C LYS A 374 -19.25 -15.89 -21.71
N THR A 375 -18.65 -16.40 -22.78
CA THR A 375 -17.52 -17.35 -22.76
C THR A 375 -16.22 -16.69 -22.31
N VAL A 376 -16.05 -15.38 -22.53
CA VAL A 376 -14.90 -14.61 -22.04
C VAL A 376 -15.08 -14.40 -20.53
N LYS A 377 -14.10 -14.87 -19.76
CA LYS A 377 -14.12 -14.79 -18.29
C LYS A 377 -13.16 -13.77 -17.70
N ARG A 378 -12.20 -13.28 -18.50
CA ARG A 378 -11.21 -12.29 -18.09
C ARG A 378 -10.59 -11.61 -19.29
N VAL A 379 -10.04 -10.43 -19.06
CA VAL A 379 -9.17 -9.69 -19.98
C VAL A 379 -7.74 -9.77 -19.45
N ASN A 380 -6.77 -10.04 -20.32
CA ASN A 380 -5.35 -10.18 -19.95
C ASN A 380 -4.57 -8.88 -20.09
N ALA A 381 -4.92 -8.01 -21.03
CA ALA A 381 -4.33 -6.70 -21.17
C ALA A 381 -5.29 -5.79 -21.95
N ALA A 382 -5.15 -4.49 -21.77
CA ALA A 382 -5.91 -3.51 -22.52
C ALA A 382 -5.03 -2.29 -22.81
N TYR A 383 -5.27 -1.60 -23.92
CA TYR A 383 -4.83 -0.21 -24.10
C TYR A 383 -5.84 0.53 -24.96
N SER A 384 -5.95 1.84 -24.77
CA SER A 384 -6.71 2.72 -25.65
C SER A 384 -5.78 3.44 -26.61
N ASP A 385 -6.19 3.51 -27.88
CA ASP A 385 -5.55 4.33 -28.89
C ASP A 385 -6.25 5.68 -28.97
N GLU A 386 -5.65 6.68 -28.36
CA GLU A 386 -6.18 8.05 -28.27
C GLU A 386 -6.41 8.69 -29.64
N THR A 387 -5.60 8.32 -30.64
CA THR A 387 -5.70 8.93 -31.98
C THR A 387 -6.89 8.40 -32.79
N THR A 388 -7.36 7.20 -32.47
CA THR A 388 -8.42 6.53 -33.23
C THR A 388 -9.71 6.33 -32.43
N GLY A 389 -9.69 6.57 -31.11
CA GLY A 389 -10.81 6.27 -30.21
C GLY A 389 -11.09 4.77 -30.13
N LYS A 390 -10.07 3.92 -30.34
CA LYS A 390 -10.20 2.46 -30.35
C LYS A 390 -9.48 1.86 -29.15
N THR A 391 -10.19 1.02 -28.41
CA THR A 391 -9.62 0.24 -27.31
C THR A 391 -9.37 -1.19 -27.75
N TYR A 392 -8.18 -1.70 -27.43
CA TYR A 392 -7.76 -3.05 -27.78
C TYR A 392 -7.71 -3.90 -26.52
N PHE A 393 -8.45 -5.02 -26.53
CA PHE A 393 -8.50 -5.96 -25.42
C PHE A 393 -7.86 -7.28 -25.80
N PHE A 394 -6.84 -7.71 -25.06
CA PHE A 394 -6.12 -8.96 -25.29
C PHE A 394 -6.63 -10.04 -24.35
N ILE A 395 -6.99 -11.21 -24.91
CA ILE A 395 -7.50 -12.37 -24.17
C ILE A 395 -6.86 -13.62 -24.78
N ALA A 396 -6.06 -14.33 -23.99
CA ALA A 396 -5.27 -15.48 -24.45
C ALA A 396 -4.43 -15.16 -25.71
N ASP A 397 -4.69 -15.84 -26.83
CA ASP A 397 -3.98 -15.69 -28.11
C ASP A 397 -4.69 -14.72 -29.09
N ARG A 398 -5.74 -14.04 -28.62
CA ARG A 398 -6.63 -13.22 -29.45
C ARG A 398 -6.79 -11.82 -28.88
N TYR A 399 -7.26 -10.92 -29.73
CA TYR A 399 -7.63 -9.57 -29.32
C TYR A 399 -8.95 -9.12 -29.95
N TRP A 400 -9.61 -8.18 -29.26
CA TRP A 400 -10.86 -7.53 -29.64
C TRP A 400 -10.58 -6.04 -29.79
N ARG A 401 -11.33 -5.37 -30.65
CA ARG A 401 -11.27 -3.92 -30.79
C ARG A 401 -12.63 -3.32 -30.51
N TYR A 402 -12.66 -2.40 -29.58
CA TYR A 402 -13.84 -1.68 -29.13
C TYR A 402 -13.77 -0.24 -29.61
N ASP A 403 -14.88 0.27 -30.12
CA ASP A 403 -15.04 1.66 -30.55
C ASP A 403 -15.64 2.45 -29.40
N GLU A 404 -14.85 3.33 -28.78
CA GLU A 404 -15.28 4.13 -27.62
C GLU A 404 -16.40 5.11 -27.99
N ASN A 405 -16.40 5.61 -29.23
CA ASN A 405 -17.41 6.53 -29.75
C ASN A 405 -18.75 5.83 -29.99
N LYS A 406 -18.72 4.66 -30.65
CA LYS A 406 -19.92 3.85 -30.92
C LYS A 406 -20.35 2.99 -29.74
N LYS A 407 -19.52 2.92 -28.69
CA LYS A 407 -19.72 2.08 -27.51
C LYS A 407 -20.04 0.63 -27.85
N SER A 408 -19.30 0.07 -28.81
CA SER A 408 -19.52 -1.29 -29.30
C SER A 408 -18.26 -1.92 -29.87
N MET A 409 -18.21 -3.25 -29.88
CA MET A 409 -17.13 -4.01 -30.51
C MET A 409 -17.19 -3.85 -32.03
N ASP A 410 -16.03 -3.62 -32.66
CA ASP A 410 -15.93 -3.59 -34.11
C ASP A 410 -16.23 -4.98 -34.71
N HIS A 411 -16.80 -5.00 -35.91
CA HIS A 411 -17.04 -6.23 -36.65
C HIS A 411 -15.73 -6.92 -37.07
N GLY A 412 -15.73 -8.26 -37.17
CA GLY A 412 -14.56 -9.05 -37.57
C GLY A 412 -13.60 -9.42 -36.43
N TYR A 413 -14.00 -9.19 -35.18
CA TYR A 413 -13.25 -9.57 -33.97
C TYR A 413 -13.90 -10.76 -33.24
N PRO A 414 -13.13 -11.61 -32.54
CA PRO A 414 -11.68 -11.50 -32.29
C PRO A 414 -10.75 -11.88 -33.43
N ARG A 415 -9.57 -11.26 -33.46
CA ARG A 415 -8.44 -11.61 -34.37
C ARG A 415 -7.26 -12.17 -33.58
N LYS A 416 -6.32 -12.83 -34.25
CA LYS A 416 -5.15 -13.44 -33.60
C LYS A 416 -4.06 -12.39 -33.34
N ILE A 417 -3.49 -12.38 -32.14
CA ILE A 417 -2.43 -11.43 -31.76
C ILE A 417 -1.21 -11.59 -32.68
N VAL A 418 -0.77 -12.84 -32.88
CA VAL A 418 0.39 -13.18 -33.72
C VAL A 418 0.33 -12.64 -35.14
N THR A 419 -0.87 -12.42 -35.68
CA THR A 419 -1.06 -11.92 -37.05
C THR A 419 -0.85 -10.41 -37.14
N ASP A 420 -1.25 -9.66 -36.11
CA ASP A 420 -1.35 -8.20 -36.18
C ASP A 420 -0.36 -7.46 -35.28
N PHE A 421 0.21 -8.12 -34.26
CA PHE A 421 1.11 -7.52 -33.25
C PHE A 421 2.46 -8.22 -33.22
N GLY A 422 3.19 -8.19 -34.34
CA GLY A 422 4.61 -8.56 -34.37
C GLY A 422 4.93 -10.00 -33.97
N LYS A 423 4.01 -10.95 -34.21
CA LYS A 423 4.14 -12.38 -33.84
C LYS A 423 4.21 -12.65 -32.33
N ILE A 424 3.76 -11.71 -31.49
CA ILE A 424 3.63 -11.93 -30.05
C ILE A 424 2.51 -12.94 -29.79
N GLY A 425 2.77 -13.97 -29.00
CA GLY A 425 1.80 -15.03 -28.71
C GLY A 425 0.72 -14.61 -27.71
N ARG A 426 1.13 -13.91 -26.65
CA ARG A 426 0.28 -13.49 -25.53
C ARG A 426 0.77 -12.15 -24.99
N VAL A 427 -0.15 -11.40 -24.39
CA VAL A 427 0.12 -10.10 -23.76
C VAL A 427 -0.42 -10.13 -22.34
N ASP A 428 0.43 -9.82 -21.37
CA ASP A 428 0.13 -9.78 -19.94
C ASP A 428 -0.18 -8.36 -19.45
N ALA A 429 0.36 -7.34 -20.11
CA ALA A 429 -0.02 -5.94 -19.91
C ALA A 429 0.27 -5.12 -21.17
N ALA A 430 -0.44 -4.01 -21.35
CA ALA A 430 -0.22 -3.11 -22.48
C ALA A 430 -0.54 -1.66 -22.09
N PHE A 431 0.12 -0.70 -22.74
CA PHE A 431 -0.30 0.70 -22.74
C PHE A 431 0.27 1.42 -23.97
N GLN A 432 -0.28 2.59 -24.29
CA GLN A 432 0.23 3.44 -25.37
C GLN A 432 0.98 4.64 -24.77
N LYS A 433 2.12 4.99 -25.36
CA LYS A 433 2.85 6.22 -25.04
C LYS A 433 3.69 6.68 -26.23
N ASP A 434 3.70 7.98 -26.50
CA ASP A 434 4.46 8.62 -27.59
C ASP A 434 4.20 7.99 -28.97
N GLY A 435 2.96 7.57 -29.23
CA GLY A 435 2.54 6.93 -30.48
C GLY A 435 2.95 5.46 -30.65
N TYR A 436 3.66 4.88 -29.67
CA TYR A 436 3.99 3.46 -29.64
C TYR A 436 3.10 2.71 -28.65
N VAL A 437 2.86 1.43 -28.95
CA VAL A 437 2.21 0.51 -28.02
C VAL A 437 3.31 -0.31 -27.34
N TYR A 438 3.32 -0.32 -26.02
CA TYR A 438 4.23 -1.14 -25.24
C TYR A 438 3.48 -2.38 -24.76
N LEU A 439 3.89 -3.55 -25.26
CA LEU A 439 3.29 -4.85 -24.95
C LEU A 439 4.23 -5.62 -24.04
N PHE A 440 3.69 -6.22 -22.98
CA PHE A 440 4.47 -6.96 -22.00
C PHE A 440 4.10 -8.43 -22.04
N HIS A 441 5.10 -9.31 -21.99
CA HIS A 441 4.91 -10.73 -21.79
C HIS A 441 6.04 -11.29 -20.92
N GLY A 442 5.69 -11.78 -19.74
CA GLY A 442 6.68 -12.14 -18.72
C GLY A 442 7.61 -10.97 -18.41
N THR A 443 8.92 -11.21 -18.46
CA THR A 443 9.99 -10.23 -18.17
C THR A 443 10.41 -9.43 -19.41
N THR A 444 9.69 -9.56 -20.52
CA THR A 444 10.01 -8.91 -21.79
C THR A 444 8.96 -7.87 -22.15
N GLN A 445 9.43 -6.71 -22.59
CA GLN A 445 8.63 -5.65 -23.18
C GLN A 445 8.96 -5.49 -24.66
N PHE A 446 7.91 -5.30 -25.47
CA PHE A 446 7.99 -5.05 -26.90
C PHE A 446 7.44 -3.65 -27.19
N GLN A 447 8.28 -2.78 -27.74
CA GLN A 447 7.83 -1.51 -28.31
C GLN A 447 7.32 -1.79 -29.73
N PHE A 448 6.03 -1.57 -29.96
CA PHE A 448 5.35 -1.83 -31.22
C PHE A 448 4.90 -0.52 -31.87
N ASP A 449 5.22 -0.36 -33.15
CA ASP A 449 4.72 0.75 -33.97
C ASP A 449 3.44 0.35 -34.69
N PRO A 450 2.27 0.92 -34.32
CA PRO A 450 0.99 0.56 -34.94
C PRO A 450 0.89 0.98 -36.41
N ARG A 451 1.71 1.93 -36.88
CA ARG A 451 1.68 2.42 -38.28
C ARG A 451 2.34 1.44 -39.22
N THR A 452 3.54 0.97 -38.86
CA THR A 452 4.31 0.00 -39.65
C THR A 452 3.99 -1.45 -39.29
N LYS A 453 3.24 -1.67 -38.20
CA LYS A 453 2.86 -2.98 -37.64
C LYS A 453 4.06 -3.87 -37.32
N ARG A 454 5.11 -3.28 -36.74
CA ARG A 454 6.36 -3.97 -36.42
C ARG A 454 6.80 -3.68 -34.99
N ILE A 455 7.48 -4.65 -34.39
CA ILE A 455 8.24 -4.44 -33.15
C ILE A 455 9.50 -3.68 -33.52
N VAL A 456 9.69 -2.51 -32.91
CA VAL A 456 10.86 -1.65 -33.14
C VAL A 456 11.97 -1.94 -32.14
N ARG A 457 11.63 -2.38 -30.92
CA ARG A 457 12.59 -2.66 -29.86
C ARG A 457 12.05 -3.73 -28.91
N GLN A 458 12.95 -4.55 -28.38
CA GLN A 458 12.68 -5.47 -27.27
C GLN A 458 13.54 -5.05 -26.07
N MET A 459 12.94 -5.02 -24.89
CA MET A 459 13.55 -4.55 -23.64
C MET A 459 13.13 -5.43 -22.46
N LYS A 460 13.77 -5.26 -21.31
CA LYS A 460 13.28 -5.84 -20.05
C LYS A 460 12.02 -5.11 -19.60
N SER A 461 11.12 -5.80 -18.91
CA SER A 461 9.92 -5.22 -18.29
C SER A 461 10.24 -4.04 -17.35
N THR A 462 11.41 -4.08 -16.70
CA THR A 462 11.86 -3.05 -15.74
C THR A 462 12.49 -1.81 -16.36
N SER A 463 12.61 -1.71 -17.69
CA SER A 463 13.33 -0.60 -18.35
C SER A 463 12.70 0.79 -18.17
N TRP A 464 11.54 0.88 -17.52
CA TRP A 464 10.88 2.15 -17.16
C TRP A 464 11.38 2.73 -15.85
N PHE A 465 12.02 1.90 -15.03
CA PHE A 465 12.55 2.28 -13.75
C PHE A 465 14.05 2.57 -13.90
N ASN A 466 14.59 3.45 -13.05
CA ASN A 466 16.00 3.85 -13.10
C ASN A 466 16.88 2.77 -12.45
N CYS A 467 16.92 1.63 -13.11
CA CYS A 467 17.81 0.50 -12.90
C CYS A 467 18.83 0.46 -14.05
#